data_AF-A0A7L1Z6N9-F1
#
_entry.id   AF-A0A7L1Z6N9-F1
#
_cell.length_a   1.000
_cell.length_b   1.000
_cell.length_c   1.000
_cell.angle_alpha   90.00
_cell.angle_beta   90.00
_cell.angle_gamma   90.00
#
_symmetry.space_group_name_H-M   'P 1'
#
loop_
_entity.id
_entity.type
_entity.pdbx_description
1 polymer ?
#
loop_
_entity_poly.entity_id
_entity_poly.type
_entity_poly.pdbx_seq_one_letter_code
_entity_poly.pdbx_strand_id
1 'polypeptide(L)'
;NCTSPFSYKNVLSLTSEGKKFNDLVSLQHISGNLDSPEGGFDAIMQVAVCGEQIGWRNVTRLLVFSTDAGFHFAGDGKLGGIVLPND
;
A
#
# COMPACT_ATOMS: atom_id res chain seq x y z
N ASN A 1 -3.21 2.89 -20.90
CA ASN A 1 -1.93 2.19 -20.69
C ASN A 1 -1.79 2.00 -19.19
N CYS A 2 -1.97 0.76 -18.71
CA CYS A 2 -1.99 0.44 -17.27
C CYS A 2 -0.86 -0.55 -16.98
N THR A 3 -0.25 -0.44 -15.79
CA THR A 3 0.72 -1.42 -15.32
C THR A 3 0.02 -2.67 -14.77
N SER A 4 0.72 -3.81 -14.73
CA SER A 4 0.22 -5.04 -14.11
C SER A 4 -0.21 -4.81 -12.65
N PRO A 5 -1.25 -5.52 -12.16
CA PRO A 5 -1.72 -5.40 -10.79
C PRO A 5 -0.63 -5.79 -9.78
N PHE A 6 -0.62 -5.10 -8.65
CA PHE A 6 0.29 -5.35 -7.53
C PHE A 6 -0.46 -5.10 -6.22
N SER A 7 -0.06 -5.78 -5.14
CA SER A 7 -0.67 -5.58 -3.81
C SER A 7 -0.10 -4.31 -3.14
N TYR A 8 1.21 -4.26 -2.92
CA TYR A 8 1.88 -3.13 -2.28
C TYR A 8 3.24 -2.83 -2.92
N LYS A 9 3.58 -1.55 -3.01
CA LYS A 9 4.88 -1.05 -3.45
C LYS A 9 5.30 0.14 -2.61
N ASN A 10 6.41 -0.01 -1.87
CA ASN A 10 7.07 1.13 -1.24
C ASN A 10 7.84 1.94 -2.29
N VAL A 11 7.27 3.06 -2.76
CA VAL A 11 7.88 3.89 -3.81
C VAL A 11 8.98 4.81 -3.27
N LEU A 12 8.77 5.36 -2.07
CA LEU A 12 9.69 6.32 -1.44
C LEU A 12 9.60 6.18 0.08
N SER A 13 10.69 5.76 0.71
CA SER A 13 10.85 5.82 2.17
C SER A 13 10.85 7.27 2.67
N LEU A 14 10.54 7.44 3.97
CA LEU A 14 10.44 8.77 4.59
C LEU A 14 11.72 9.59 4.41
N THR A 15 11.57 10.78 3.84
CA THR A 15 12.66 11.71 3.56
C THR A 15 12.21 13.15 3.80
N SER A 16 13.16 14.05 4.07
CA SER A 16 12.93 15.49 4.11
C SER A 16 12.95 16.14 2.71
N GLU A 17 13.32 15.40 1.67
CA GLU A 17 13.47 15.92 0.30
C GLU A 17 12.14 15.92 -0.48
N GLY A 18 11.33 16.97 -0.31
CA GLY A 18 10.02 17.07 -0.96
C GLY A 18 10.04 16.98 -2.50
N LYS A 19 11.15 17.36 -3.15
CA LYS A 19 11.28 17.21 -4.61
C LYS A 19 11.28 15.74 -5.05
N LYS A 20 11.91 14.84 -4.28
CA LYS A 20 11.92 13.40 -4.59
C LYS A 20 10.51 12.81 -4.58
N PHE A 21 9.62 13.33 -3.74
CA PHE A 21 8.21 12.94 -3.74
C PHE A 21 7.55 13.26 -5.08
N ASN A 22 7.64 14.51 -5.53
CA ASN A 22 7.04 14.94 -6.81
C ASN A 22 7.60 14.13 -7.98
N ASP A 23 8.92 13.99 -8.04
CA ASP A 23 9.60 13.29 -9.14
C ASP A 23 9.16 11.81 -9.19
N LEU A 24 9.23 11.08 -8.07
CA LEU A 24 8.91 9.65 -8.05
C LEU A 24 7.41 9.35 -8.18
N VAL A 25 6.54 10.17 -7.59
CA VAL A 25 5.08 10.00 -7.71
C VAL A 25 4.64 10.22 -9.16
N SER A 26 5.21 11.21 -9.85
CA SER A 26 4.89 11.50 -11.26
C SER A 26 5.23 10.36 -12.22
N LEU A 27 6.17 9.49 -11.83
CA LEU A 27 6.60 8.33 -12.62
C LEU A 27 5.75 7.08 -12.38
N GLN A 28 4.78 7.12 -11.45
CA GLN A 28 3.91 5.96 -11.22
C GLN A 28 2.82 5.89 -12.30
N HIS A 29 2.48 4.67 -12.67
CA HIS A 29 1.41 4.39 -13.63
C HIS A 29 0.21 3.75 -12.93
N ILE A 30 -0.99 4.13 -13.36
CA ILE A 30 -2.23 3.51 -12.89
C ILE A 30 -2.23 2.00 -13.19
N SER A 31 -2.84 1.24 -12.30
CA SER A 31 -3.15 -0.17 -12.50
C SER A 31 -4.67 -0.38 -12.43
N GLY A 32 -5.12 -1.63 -12.42
CA GLY A 32 -6.52 -1.99 -12.24
C GLY A 32 -6.65 -3.47 -11.86
N ASN A 33 -7.75 -3.78 -11.18
CA ASN A 33 -8.15 -5.14 -10.82
C ASN A 33 -9.62 -5.39 -11.24
N LEU A 34 -10.23 -6.49 -10.78
CA LEU A 34 -11.52 -6.97 -11.27
C LEU A 34 -12.72 -6.49 -10.44
N ASP A 35 -12.58 -6.40 -9.13
CA ASP A 35 -13.67 -6.09 -8.19
C ASP A 35 -13.54 -4.70 -7.57
N SER A 36 -14.56 -4.26 -6.82
CA SER A 36 -14.60 -2.89 -6.28
C SER A 36 -13.81 -2.70 -4.98
N PRO A 37 -13.84 -3.62 -3.98
CA PRO A 37 -13.03 -3.47 -2.79
C PRO A 37 -11.53 -3.62 -3.11
N GLU A 38 -10.70 -2.80 -2.49
CA GLU A 38 -9.26 -2.79 -2.76
C GLU A 38 -8.45 -3.50 -1.66
N GLY A 39 -7.27 -4.00 -1.99
CA GLY A 39 -6.32 -4.67 -1.08
C GLY A 39 -5.59 -3.74 -0.10
N GLY A 40 -6.16 -2.58 0.24
CA GLY A 40 -5.46 -1.53 1.00
C GLY A 40 -4.99 -1.95 2.40
N PHE A 41 -5.64 -2.93 3.03
CA PHE A 41 -5.28 -3.42 4.36
C PHE A 41 -3.95 -4.19 4.39
N ASP A 42 -3.62 -4.92 3.32
CA ASP A 42 -2.30 -5.56 3.20
C ASP A 42 -1.20 -4.50 3.19
N ALA A 43 -1.39 -3.41 2.43
CA ALA A 43 -0.44 -2.30 2.38
C ALA A 43 -0.31 -1.58 3.74
N ILE A 44 -1.42 -1.33 4.44
CA ILE A 44 -1.40 -0.72 5.79
C ILE A 44 -0.60 -1.59 6.75
N MET A 45 -0.81 -2.91 6.73
CA MET A 45 -0.08 -3.83 7.60
C MET A 45 1.43 -3.76 7.34
N GLN A 46 1.83 -3.87 6.08
CA GLN A 46 3.25 -3.80 5.70
C GLN A 46 3.89 -2.47 6.12
N VAL A 47 3.19 -1.34 5.93
CA VAL A 47 3.70 -0.03 6.35
C VAL A 47 3.83 0.10 7.88
N ALA A 48 2.97 -0.58 8.65
CA ALA A 48 3.03 -0.56 10.11
C ALA A 48 4.21 -1.36 10.66
N VAL A 49 4.50 -2.54 10.09
CA VAL A 49 5.49 -3.48 10.63
C VAL A 49 6.89 -3.32 10.02
N CYS A 50 7.01 -2.88 8.76
CA CYS A 50 8.29 -2.69 8.07
C CYS A 50 8.98 -1.36 8.45
N GLY A 51 9.22 -1.15 9.74
CA GLY A 51 9.69 0.12 10.29
C GLY A 51 10.93 0.71 9.61
N GLU A 52 11.93 -0.13 9.33
CA GLU A 52 13.20 0.29 8.70
C GLU A 52 13.02 0.64 7.22
N GLN A 53 12.25 -0.16 6.48
CA GLN A 53 12.00 0.05 5.05
C GLN A 53 11.16 1.31 4.80
N ILE A 54 10.22 1.61 5.70
CA ILE A 54 9.44 2.86 5.64
C ILE A 54 10.26 4.05 6.16
N GLY A 55 11.14 3.83 7.14
CA GLY A 55 11.95 4.88 7.76
C GLY A 55 11.25 5.58 8.93
N TRP A 56 10.38 4.87 9.66
CA TRP A 56 9.68 5.45 10.81
C TRP A 56 10.65 5.87 11.91
N ARG A 57 10.55 7.13 12.34
CA ARG A 57 11.26 7.64 13.52
C ARG A 57 10.43 7.42 14.80
N ASN A 58 11.06 7.55 15.97
CA ASN A 58 10.37 7.52 17.26
C ASN A 58 9.74 8.88 17.59
N VAL A 59 8.73 9.26 16.81
CA VAL A 59 7.98 10.53 16.87
C VAL A 59 6.52 10.26 16.53
N THR A 60 5.66 11.27 16.53
CA THR A 60 4.30 11.15 15.98
C THR A 60 4.34 10.64 14.54
N ARG A 61 3.64 9.54 14.28
CA ARG A 61 3.55 8.89 12.96
C ARG A 61 2.16 9.11 12.38
N LEU A 62 2.09 9.61 11.15
CA LEU A 62 0.84 9.83 10.44
C LEU A 62 0.82 8.97 9.18
N LEU A 63 -0.23 8.18 9.01
CA LEU A 63 -0.50 7.42 7.80
C LEU A 63 -1.75 8.01 7.13
N VAL A 64 -1.58 8.60 5.95
CA VAL A 64 -2.69 9.07 5.13
C VAL A 64 -3.07 7.94 4.19
N PHE A 65 -4.29 7.41 4.36
CA PHE A 65 -4.86 6.39 3.49
C PHE A 65 -5.89 7.07 2.57
N SER A 66 -5.71 6.91 1.25
CA SER A 66 -6.53 7.56 0.22
C SER A 66 -7.04 6.53 -0.77
N THR A 67 -8.36 6.36 -0.83
CA THR A 67 -9.06 5.47 -1.76
C THR A 67 -10.45 6.04 -2.03
N ASP A 68 -11.05 5.67 -3.16
CA ASP A 68 -12.44 5.96 -3.55
C ASP A 68 -13.35 4.74 -3.45
N ALA A 69 -12.85 3.61 -2.92
CA ALA A 69 -13.59 2.35 -2.81
C ALA A 69 -13.52 1.71 -1.40
N GLY A 70 -14.17 0.57 -1.24
CA GLY A 70 -14.11 -0.26 -0.02
C GLY A 70 -12.77 -0.99 0.14
N PHE A 71 -12.67 -1.84 1.16
CA PHE A 71 -11.46 -2.60 1.44
C PHE A 71 -11.76 -4.08 1.67
N HIS A 72 -10.83 -4.95 1.27
CA HIS A 72 -10.81 -6.35 1.67
C HIS A 72 -10.32 -6.53 3.10
N PHE A 73 -10.79 -7.60 3.74
CA PHE A 73 -10.36 -7.99 5.08
C PHE A 73 -10.28 -9.52 5.23
N ALA A 74 -9.79 -9.98 6.39
CA ALA A 74 -9.63 -11.40 6.68
C ALA A 74 -10.95 -12.17 6.47
N GLY A 75 -10.88 -13.24 5.67
CA GLY A 75 -12.04 -14.01 5.22
C GLY A 75 -12.23 -13.96 3.71
N ASP A 76 -12.04 -12.79 3.09
CA ASP A 76 -12.20 -12.60 1.64
C ASP A 76 -11.20 -13.46 0.83
N GLY A 77 -9.96 -13.57 1.34
CA GLY A 77 -8.89 -14.38 0.74
C GLY A 77 -9.28 -15.85 0.49
N LYS A 78 -10.28 -16.38 1.22
CA LYS A 78 -10.79 -17.75 1.01
C LYS A 78 -11.31 -17.95 -0.41
N LEU A 79 -11.88 -16.91 -1.05
CA LEU A 79 -12.34 -16.97 -2.44
C LEU A 79 -11.18 -17.19 -3.43
N GLY A 80 -9.99 -16.66 -3.11
CA GLY A 80 -8.74 -16.84 -3.85
C GLY A 80 -7.90 -18.03 -3.37
N GLY A 81 -8.41 -18.87 -2.46
CA GLY A 81 -7.68 -20.00 -1.88
C GLY A 81 -6.62 -19.61 -0.83
N ILE A 82 -6.58 -18.35 -0.40
CA ILE A 82 -5.70 -17.86 0.67
C ILE A 82 -6.42 -18.08 2.00
N VAL A 83 -6.02 -19.12 2.73
CA VAL A 83 -6.69 -19.58 3.96
C VAL A 83 -5.92 -19.29 5.23
N LEU A 84 -4.65 -18.91 5.10
CA LEU A 84 -3.81 -18.56 6.24
C LEU A 84 -4.12 -17.13 6.68
N PRO A 85 -4.26 -16.86 8.00
CA PRO A 85 -4.29 -15.50 8.51
C PRO A 85 -3.03 -14.72 8.14
N ASN A 86 -3.14 -13.40 8.10
CA ASN A 86 -1.99 -12.52 8.09
C ASN A 86 -1.20 -12.71 9.40
N ASP A 87 0.12 -12.70 9.31
CA ASP A 87 1.06 -13.05 10.38
C ASP A 87 1.37 -11.91 11.37
#